data_AF-A0A356MKB4-F1
#
_entry.id   AF-A0A356MKB4-F1
#
_cell.length_a   1.000
_cell.length_b   1.000
_cell.length_c   1.000
_cell.angle_alpha   90.00
_cell.angle_beta   90.00
_cell.angle_gamma   90.00
#
_symmetry.space_group_name_H-M   'P 1'
#
loop_
_entity.id
_entity.type
_entity.pdbx_description
1 polymer ?
#
loop_
_entity_poly.entity_id
_entity_poly.type
_entity_poly.pdbx_seq_one_letter_code
_entity_poly.pdbx_strand_id
1 'polypeptide(L)'
;MWELYWEYYVMGIILLPAILLALYAQIKVSTTYSKYSSELSKKGMKSKDLARLLLDCADLQDVQVIKVNGQLTDYYDHKHRTVALSSSSYDSSSISALGVTAHEVGHALQYKNNY
;
A
#
# COMPACT_ATOMS: atom_id res chain seq x y z
N MET A 1 -16.33 -41.75 -9.35
CA MET A 1 -16.27 -41.38 -7.92
C MET A 1 -14.82 -41.31 -7.44
N TRP A 2 -14.00 -42.36 -7.63
CA TRP A 2 -12.57 -42.37 -7.26
C TRP A 2 -11.67 -41.38 -8.02
N GLU A 3 -11.91 -41.15 -9.32
CA GLU A 3 -11.12 -40.18 -10.09
C GLU A 3 -11.31 -38.73 -9.61
N LEU A 4 -12.51 -38.38 -9.12
CA LEU A 4 -12.80 -37.06 -8.56
C LEU A 4 -11.98 -36.78 -7.28
N TYR A 5 -11.72 -37.81 -6.46
CA TYR A 5 -10.89 -37.67 -5.26
C TYR A 5 -9.42 -37.45 -5.64
N TRP A 6 -8.92 -38.16 -6.66
CA TRP A 6 -7.54 -38.01 -7.11
C TRP A 6 -7.22 -36.60 -7.60
N GLU A 7 -8.10 -36.03 -8.44
CA GLU A 7 -7.98 -34.65 -8.91
C GLU A 7 -7.99 -33.63 -7.75
N TYR A 8 -8.87 -33.84 -6.76
CA TYR A 8 -8.95 -33.00 -5.56
C TYR A 8 -7.66 -33.03 -4.73
N TYR A 9 -7.07 -34.21 -4.51
CA TYR A 9 -5.81 -34.34 -3.75
C TYR A 9 -4.62 -33.72 -4.48
N VAL A 10 -4.50 -33.93 -5.80
CA VAL A 10 -3.43 -33.34 -6.61
C VAL A 10 -3.55 -31.80 -6.60
N MET A 11 -4.76 -31.26 -6.76
CA MET A 11 -4.99 -29.83 -6.63
C MET A 11 -4.64 -29.30 -5.24
N GLY A 12 -5.06 -29.98 -4.18
CA GLY A 12 -4.76 -29.60 -2.81
C GLY A 12 -3.26 -29.51 -2.54
N ILE A 13 -2.48 -30.50 -2.99
CA ILE A 13 -1.02 -30.54 -2.80
C ILE A 13 -0.31 -29.41 -3.55
N ILE A 14 -0.78 -29.05 -4.75
CA ILE A 14 -0.20 -27.95 -5.54
C ILE A 14 -0.59 -26.58 -4.96
N LEU A 15 -1.82 -26.42 -4.48
CA LEU A 15 -2.30 -25.15 -3.92
C LEU A 15 -1.76 -24.88 -2.51
N LEU A 16 -1.54 -25.92 -1.70
CA LEU A 16 -1.04 -25.79 -0.33
C LEU A 16 0.22 -24.91 -0.21
N PRO A 17 1.32 -25.13 -0.96
CA PRO A 17 2.50 -24.28 -0.87
C PRO A 17 2.22 -22.83 -1.30
N ALA A 18 1.36 -22.61 -2.30
CA ALA A 18 0.98 -21.26 -2.71
C ALA A 18 0.22 -20.51 -1.62
N ILE A 19 -0.73 -21.18 -0.96
CA ILE A 19 -1.50 -20.63 0.16
C ILE A 19 -0.56 -20.33 1.34
N LEU A 20 0.33 -21.25 1.69
CA LEU A 20 1.30 -21.06 2.78
C LEU A 20 2.22 -19.87 2.51
N LEU A 21 2.69 -19.71 1.27
CA LEU A 21 3.53 -18.58 0.88
C LEU A 21 2.77 -17.26 0.95
N ALA A 22 1.52 -17.23 0.47
CA ALA A 22 0.66 -16.04 0.55
C ALA A 22 0.39 -15.63 2.01
N LEU A 23 0.08 -16.60 2.88
CA LEU A 23 -0.10 -16.38 4.32
C LEU A 23 1.17 -15.83 4.97
N TYR A 24 2.32 -16.42 4.66
CA TYR A 24 3.60 -15.95 5.18
C TYR A 24 3.91 -14.51 4.73
N ALA A 25 3.70 -14.19 3.45
CA ALA A 25 3.88 -12.84 2.93
C ALA A 25 2.96 -11.82 3.62
N GLN A 26 1.68 -12.17 3.79
CA GLN A 26 0.70 -11.33 4.46
C GLN A 26 1.09 -11.05 5.92
N ILE A 27 1.53 -12.09 6.65
CA ILE A 27 2.01 -11.95 8.04
C ILE A 27 3.24 -11.03 8.07
N LYS A 28 4.20 -11.22 7.16
CA LYS A 28 5.41 -10.41 7.11
C LYS A 28 5.12 -8.94 6.83
N VAL A 29 4.21 -8.62 5.91
CA VAL A 29 3.80 -7.24 5.61
C VAL A 29 3.14 -6.61 6.83
N SER A 30 2.16 -7.31 7.42
CA SER A 30 1.42 -6.79 8.59
C SER A 30 2.33 -6.54 9.80
N THR A 31 3.23 -7.47 10.10
CA THR A 31 4.16 -7.35 11.23
C THR A 31 5.20 -6.24 11.01
N THR A 32 5.74 -6.13 9.80
CA THR A 32 6.68 -5.07 9.43
C THR A 32 6.00 -3.70 9.53
N TYR A 33 4.80 -3.56 8.96
CA TYR A 33 4.03 -2.33 9.03
C TYR A 33 3.77 -1.92 10.49
N SER A 34 3.27 -2.84 11.32
CA SER A 34 3.00 -2.56 12.74
C SER A 34 4.25 -2.17 13.53
N LYS A 35 5.41 -2.73 13.19
CA LYS A 35 6.68 -2.34 13.84
C LYS A 35 7.06 -0.91 13.48
N TYR A 36 7.00 -0.55 12.20
CA TYR A 36 7.43 0.75 11.71
C TYR A 36 6.35 1.83 11.73
N SER A 37 5.11 1.50 12.12
CA SER A 37 4.06 2.48 12.41
C SER A 37 4.28 3.18 13.74
N SER A 38 5.01 2.55 14.66
CA SER A 38 5.36 3.13 15.97
C SER A 38 6.63 3.98 15.93
N GLU A 39 7.45 3.83 14.88
CA GLU A 39 8.72 4.52 14.72
C GLU A 39 8.53 5.83 13.94
N LEU A 40 8.74 6.96 14.60
CA LEU A 40 8.62 8.29 13.99
C LEU A 40 9.84 8.61 13.10
N SER A 41 9.58 9.28 11.98
CA SER A 41 10.64 9.81 11.13
C SER A 41 11.42 10.91 11.86
N LYS A 42 12.75 10.89 11.76
CA LYS A 42 13.64 11.91 12.34
C LYS A 42 13.31 13.34 11.89
N LYS A 43 12.68 13.49 10.72
CA LYS A 43 12.26 14.80 10.18
C LYS A 43 10.89 15.27 10.68
N GLY A 44 10.08 14.41 11.31
CA GLY A 44 8.75 14.77 11.82
C GLY A 44 7.70 15.20 10.78
N MET A 45 8.03 15.11 9.49
CA MET A 45 7.13 15.44 8.38
C MET A 45 5.93 14.50 8.37
N LYS A 46 4.72 15.05 8.18
CA LYS A 46 3.50 14.23 8.07
C LYS A 46 3.34 13.69 6.65
N SER A 47 2.70 12.53 6.52
CA SER A 47 2.40 11.91 5.23
C SER A 47 1.70 12.82 4.24
N LYS A 48 0.67 13.57 4.65
CA LYS A 48 0.00 14.52 3.74
C LYS A 48 0.93 15.58 3.15
N ASP A 49 1.89 16.06 3.96
CA ASP A 49 2.84 17.09 3.55
C ASP A 49 3.88 16.48 2.61
N LEU A 50 4.33 15.25 2.91
CA LEU A 50 5.19 14.47 2.01
C LEU A 50 4.50 14.19 0.66
N ALA A 51 3.22 13.79 0.67
CA ALA A 51 2.45 13.51 -0.53
C ALA A 51 2.40 14.73 -1.45
N ARG A 52 2.01 15.88 -0.87
CA ARG A 52 1.96 17.16 -1.58
C ARG A 52 3.33 17.55 -2.14
N LEU A 53 4.38 17.46 -1.32
CA LEU A 53 5.76 17.75 -1.73
C LEU A 53 6.19 16.90 -2.92
N LEU A 54 6.00 15.57 -2.86
CA LEU A 54 6.42 14.66 -3.92
C LEU A 54 5.65 14.90 -5.23
N LEU A 55 4.33 15.14 -5.13
CA LEU A 55 3.50 15.48 -6.29
C LEU A 55 3.91 16.83 -6.90
N ASP A 56 4.24 17.83 -6.08
CA ASP A 56 4.73 19.13 -6.57
C ASP A 56 6.08 19.01 -7.27
N CYS A 57 7.01 18.23 -6.70
CA CYS A 57 8.30 17.92 -7.33
C CYS A 57 8.12 17.20 -8.69
N ALA A 58 7.03 16.47 -8.86
CA ALA A 58 6.71 15.74 -10.07
C ALA A 58 5.80 16.52 -11.03
N ASP A 59 5.51 17.80 -10.76
CA ASP A 59 4.61 18.62 -11.59
C ASP A 59 3.21 17.97 -11.73
N LEU A 60 2.65 17.56 -10.58
CA LEU A 60 1.33 16.96 -10.40
C LEU A 60 0.52 17.76 -9.36
N GLN A 61 0.48 19.09 -9.54
CA GLN A 61 -0.20 20.02 -8.65
C GLN A 61 -1.72 19.82 -8.64
N ASP A 62 -2.26 19.29 -9.73
CA ASP A 62 -3.68 19.05 -9.91
C ASP A 62 -4.16 17.75 -9.22
N VAL A 63 -3.23 16.86 -8.85
CA VAL A 63 -3.55 15.65 -8.08
C VAL A 63 -3.85 16.02 -6.64
N GLN A 64 -5.06 15.70 -6.17
CA GLN A 64 -5.49 16.04 -4.81
C GLN A 64 -5.00 15.01 -3.79
N VAL A 65 -4.76 15.44 -2.55
CA VAL A 65 -4.43 14.55 -1.43
C VAL A 65 -5.58 14.58 -0.43
N ILE A 66 -6.30 13.47 -0.29
CA ILE A 66 -7.47 13.36 0.58
C ILE A 66 -7.24 12.37 1.72
N LYS A 67 -8.03 12.51 2.78
CA LYS A 67 -8.07 11.58 3.90
C LYS A 67 -9.22 10.61 3.73
N VAL A 68 -8.95 9.31 3.86
CA VAL A 68 -9.98 8.24 3.87
C VAL A 68 -9.96 7.50 5.20
N ASN A 69 -11.09 6.91 5.55
CA ASN A 69 -11.22 6.17 6.81
C ASN A 69 -10.53 4.80 6.72
N GLY A 70 -10.10 4.28 7.88
CA GLY A 70 -9.45 2.98 7.99
C GLY A 70 -7.94 3.05 8.17
N GLN A 71 -7.31 1.88 8.05
CA GLN A 71 -5.88 1.64 8.18
C GLN A 71 -5.42 0.79 7.00
N LEU A 72 -4.29 1.14 6.38
CA LEU A 72 -3.79 0.46 5.16
C LEU A 72 -4.82 0.47 4.02
N THR A 73 -5.64 1.51 3.96
CA THR A 73 -6.63 1.77 2.92
C THR A 73 -6.17 2.90 1.99
N ASP A 74 -4.87 3.12 1.92
CA ASP A 74 -4.22 4.12 1.07
C ASP A 74 -4.27 3.65 -0.40
N TYR A 75 -4.59 4.55 -1.33
CA TYR A 75 -4.61 4.25 -2.76
C TYR A 75 -4.49 5.51 -3.63
N TYR A 76 -4.00 5.35 -4.86
CA TYR A 76 -4.14 6.35 -5.92
C TYR A 76 -5.33 6.06 -6.85
N ASP A 77 -6.20 7.05 -7.05
CA ASP A 77 -7.30 7.03 -8.03
C ASP A 77 -6.89 7.80 -9.29
N HIS A 78 -6.64 7.07 -10.37
CA HIS A 78 -6.27 7.64 -11.67
C HIS A 78 -7.43 8.40 -12.34
N LYS A 79 -8.69 8.02 -12.09
CA LYS A 79 -9.87 8.61 -12.73
C LYS A 79 -10.17 9.98 -12.14
N HIS A 80 -10.04 10.12 -10.83
CA HIS A 80 -10.26 11.38 -10.12
C HIS A 80 -8.97 12.12 -9.80
N ARG A 81 -7.81 11.60 -10.25
CA ARG A 81 -6.46 12.16 -10.01
C ARG A 81 -6.28 12.52 -8.54
N THR A 82 -6.46 11.53 -7.67
CA THR A 82 -6.47 11.74 -6.22
C THR A 82 -5.66 10.69 -5.51
N VAL A 83 -4.75 11.11 -4.62
CA VAL A 83 -4.06 10.25 -3.66
C VAL A 83 -4.87 10.25 -2.37
N ALA A 84 -5.48 9.11 -2.06
CA ALA A 84 -6.21 8.89 -0.83
C ALA A 84 -5.29 8.25 0.21
N LEU A 85 -5.08 8.94 1.34
CA LEU A 85 -4.31 8.39 2.47
C LEU A 85 -5.26 8.01 3.60
N SER A 86 -5.02 6.84 4.19
CA SER A 86 -5.80 6.33 5.30
C SER A 86 -5.67 7.20 6.54
N SER A 87 -6.66 7.16 7.42
CA SER A 87 -6.70 8.00 8.61
C SER A 87 -5.50 7.79 9.54
N SER A 88 -4.97 6.56 9.57
CA SER A 88 -3.74 6.20 10.29
C SER A 88 -2.46 6.75 9.65
N SER A 89 -2.47 7.01 8.35
CA SER A 89 -1.30 7.49 7.60
C SER A 89 -1.31 9.01 7.45
N TYR A 90 -2.45 9.61 7.07
CA TYR A 90 -2.58 11.01 6.63
C TYR A 90 -1.90 12.04 7.57
N ASP A 91 -2.12 11.93 8.88
CA ASP A 91 -1.52 12.83 9.89
C ASP A 91 -0.31 12.21 10.62
N SER A 92 0.07 10.98 10.28
CA SER A 92 1.22 10.28 10.87
C SER A 92 2.52 10.73 10.23
N SER A 93 3.59 10.70 11.02
CA SER A 93 4.97 10.92 10.58
C SER A 93 5.83 9.67 10.75
N SER A 94 5.18 8.51 10.92
CA SER A 94 5.88 7.22 11.05
C SER A 94 6.57 6.80 9.76
N ILE A 95 7.64 6.03 9.87
CA ILE A 95 8.41 5.55 8.70
C ILE A 95 7.50 4.74 7.76
N SER A 96 6.63 3.89 8.31
CA SER A 96 5.68 3.13 7.50
C SER A 96 4.68 4.02 6.75
N ALA A 97 4.09 5.02 7.40
CA ALA A 97 3.14 5.94 6.79
C ALA A 97 3.79 6.78 5.67
N LEU A 98 5.03 7.22 5.86
CA LEU A 98 5.79 7.92 4.82
C LEU A 98 6.11 6.98 3.64
N GLY A 99 6.47 5.72 3.92
CA GLY A 99 6.72 4.72 2.89
C GLY A 99 5.49 4.41 2.03
N VAL A 100 4.33 4.21 2.66
CA VAL A 100 3.05 4.01 1.95
C VAL A 100 2.70 5.24 1.11
N THR A 101 2.87 6.44 1.67
CA THR A 101 2.62 7.68 0.92
C THR A 101 3.49 7.78 -0.33
N ALA A 102 4.79 7.48 -0.22
CA ALA A 102 5.70 7.49 -1.35
C ALA A 102 5.32 6.44 -2.41
N HIS A 103 4.82 5.28 -1.99
CA HIS A 103 4.31 4.24 -2.88
C HIS A 103 3.11 4.72 -3.70
N GLU A 104 2.10 5.30 -3.05
CA GLU A 104 0.89 5.79 -3.74
C GLU A 104 1.18 6.97 -4.68
N VAL A 105 2.05 7.90 -4.27
CA VAL A 105 2.52 8.96 -5.16
C VAL A 105 3.31 8.36 -6.34
N GLY A 106 4.05 7.27 -6.11
CA GLY A 106 4.70 6.50 -7.17
C GLY A 106 3.73 6.04 -8.26
N HIS A 107 2.55 5.56 -7.89
CA HIS A 107 1.48 5.21 -8.85
C HIS A 107 1.00 6.42 -9.65
N ALA A 108 0.86 7.59 -9.02
CA ALA A 108 0.52 8.83 -9.72
C ALA A 108 1.58 9.24 -10.74
N LEU A 109 2.87 9.10 -10.41
CA LEU A 109 3.99 9.37 -11.32
C LEU A 109 4.05 8.38 -12.48
N GLN A 110 3.85 7.09 -12.22
CA GLN A 110 3.80 6.05 -13.25
C GLN A 110 2.70 6.37 -14.27
N TYR A 111 1.50 6.71 -13.77
CA TYR A 111 0.37 7.09 -14.62
C TYR A 111 0.68 8.33 -15.47
N LYS A 112 1.31 9.37 -14.91
CA LYS A 112 1.77 10.55 -15.67
C LYS A 112 2.71 10.17 -16.82
N ASN A 113 3.61 9.23 -16.58
CA ASN A 113 4.60 8.81 -17.56
C ASN A 113 4.08 7.74 -18.55
N ASN A 114 2.78 7.39 -18.51
CA ASN A 114 2.18 6.30 -19.26
C ASN A 114 2.90 4.95 -19.06
N TYR A 115 3.32 4.67 -17.82
CA TYR A 115 3.98 3.43 -17.43
C TYR A 115 3.04 2.51 -16.65
#